data_AF-A0A6A4SPE1-F1
#
_entry.id   AF-A0A6A4SPE1-F1
#
_cell.length_a   1.000
_cell.length_b   1.000
_cell.length_c   1.000
_cell.angle_alpha   90.00
_cell.angle_beta   90.00
_cell.angle_gamma   90.00
#
_symmetry.space_group_name_H-M   'P 1'
#
loop_
_entity.id
_entity.type
_entity.pdbx_description
1 polymer ?
#
loop_
_entity_poly.entity_id
_entity_poly.type
_entity_poly.pdbx_seq_one_letter_code
_entity_poly.pdbx_strand_id
1 'polypeptide(L)'
;MSTYLVAFVISDFRSVTATTSSGVQWFGNLVTMAWWNDIWLNEGFARYMEYISVEATYPDLTVEEYLLHTCFVAVGLDSLNSSRPISSDAENPTQIKEMFDTVSYDKVCFQTHVFSDGHAQKRTLSQENTVTAAARTPKMHFLWHIPLTYKTDASSTIHRHLMTTHTDSIPIEEEVNWVKVNTDMTGYYVVHYEDGGWDEMTTLLRENHTALSYKDRTHLIHNAFQLVTSGHLAINKALELIDYLRLETHTVPLLQGLGYLEAYYRMIEKRNELELTHNLGMYILQFFRAVIDQQTWSDSGSVSERRLRLLELGLEGKVIRSQDLSGLILMVARNPLGHHLAWNFVKKNWDTLVKKLQLGSFCMRHIITGTTGQFSSSEELTDVQSFFESIKEQASQLRATQVALDNVQKNVRWSQRNLEPLRIWLNEQKK
;
A
#
# COMPACT_ATOMS: atom_id res chain seq x y z
N MET A 1 23.79 -2.81 23.57
CA MET A 1 22.66 -3.41 24.31
C MET A 1 21.78 -2.27 24.81
N SER A 2 20.47 -2.39 24.67
CA SER A 2 19.49 -1.49 25.30
C SER A 2 18.29 -2.35 25.69
N THR A 3 18.06 -2.51 26.98
CA THR A 3 16.95 -3.32 27.51
C THR A 3 15.63 -2.59 27.24
N TYR A 4 14.64 -3.26 26.66
CA TYR A 4 13.32 -2.68 26.41
C TYR A 4 12.21 -3.46 27.11
N LEU A 5 11.37 -2.68 27.81
CA LEU A 5 10.07 -2.98 28.42
C LEU A 5 9.85 -4.39 29.01
N VAL A 6 10.01 -4.47 30.34
CA VAL A 6 9.03 -5.22 31.16
C VAL A 6 7.75 -4.39 31.23
N ALA A 7 6.58 -5.02 31.08
CA ALA A 7 5.28 -4.40 31.30
C ALA A 7 4.42 -5.27 32.22
N PHE A 8 4.15 -4.80 33.44
CA PHE A 8 3.11 -5.37 34.30
C PHE A 8 1.75 -4.78 33.92
N VAL A 9 0.70 -5.59 34.00
CA VAL A 9 -0.69 -5.10 33.91
C VAL A 9 -1.13 -4.59 35.27
N ILE A 10 -1.44 -3.30 35.35
CA ILE A 10 -2.29 -2.73 36.41
C ILE A 10 -3.51 -2.15 35.71
N SER A 11 -4.69 -2.60 36.10
CA SER A 11 -5.97 -2.14 35.57
C SER A 11 -6.48 -0.94 36.37
N ASP A 12 -6.91 0.12 35.69
CA ASP A 12 -7.73 1.18 36.29
C ASP A 12 -8.76 1.71 35.27
N PHE A 13 -9.85 2.26 35.78
CA PHE A 13 -11.21 2.08 35.25
C PHE A 13 -11.59 2.91 34.01
N ARG A 14 -10.64 3.50 33.28
CA ARG A 14 -10.94 4.49 32.20
C ARG A 14 -10.11 4.42 30.90
N SER A 15 -9.01 3.67 30.82
CA SER A 15 -8.33 3.44 29.53
C SER A 15 -7.36 2.26 29.59
N VAL A 16 -7.42 1.38 28.60
CA VAL A 16 -6.42 0.32 28.36
C VAL A 16 -5.68 0.63 27.07
N THR A 17 -4.35 0.74 27.16
CA THR A 17 -3.46 0.94 26.00
C THR A 17 -2.35 -0.10 26.07
N ALA A 18 -2.64 -1.34 25.64
CA ALA A 18 -1.76 -2.49 25.82
C ALA A 18 -1.95 -3.58 24.74
N THR A 19 -1.77 -3.21 23.47
CA THR A 19 -2.01 -4.12 22.33
C THR A 19 -0.73 -4.76 21.80
N THR A 20 0.34 -3.98 21.63
CA THR A 20 1.64 -4.46 21.11
C THR A 20 2.39 -5.39 22.07
N SER A 21 1.97 -5.47 23.34
CA SER A 21 2.64 -6.25 24.39
C SER A 21 2.05 -7.64 24.60
N SER A 22 0.92 -7.99 23.99
CA SER A 22 0.32 -9.34 24.13
C SER A 22 1.02 -10.34 23.19
N GLY A 23 0.88 -10.18 21.87
CA GLY A 23 1.41 -11.12 20.87
C GLY A 23 2.89 -11.48 21.08
N VAL A 24 3.73 -10.48 21.38
CA VAL A 24 5.19 -10.63 21.60
C VAL A 24 5.54 -11.46 22.85
N GLN A 25 4.64 -11.60 23.84
CA GLN A 25 4.89 -12.50 24.98
C GLN A 25 4.92 -13.97 24.55
N TRP A 26 4.12 -14.36 23.55
CA TRP A 26 4.12 -15.71 22.99
C TRP A 26 5.05 -15.82 21.78
N PHE A 27 4.82 -15.01 20.75
CA PHE A 27 5.57 -14.95 19.50
C PHE A 27 6.67 -13.89 19.60
N GLY A 28 7.77 -14.24 20.27
CA GLY A 28 8.79 -13.29 20.72
C GLY A 28 9.56 -13.84 21.91
N ASN A 29 8.94 -13.77 23.08
CA ASN A 29 9.60 -14.08 24.37
C ASN A 29 9.53 -15.57 24.76
N LEU A 30 8.39 -16.24 24.55
CA LEU A 30 8.22 -17.67 24.86
C LEU A 30 8.70 -18.56 23.72
N VAL A 31 8.34 -18.22 22.48
CA VAL A 31 8.83 -18.83 21.25
C VAL A 31 9.57 -17.75 20.48
N THR A 32 10.90 -17.89 20.39
CA THR A 32 11.78 -16.98 19.65
C THR A 32 12.29 -17.69 18.41
N MET A 33 12.33 -17.01 17.26
CA MET A 33 13.03 -17.50 16.07
C MET A 33 14.51 -17.84 16.38
N ALA A 34 15.03 -18.88 15.73
CA ALA A 34 16.42 -19.32 15.97
C ALA A 34 17.46 -18.29 15.52
N TRP A 35 17.18 -17.53 14.46
CA TRP A 35 18.01 -16.45 13.96
C TRP A 35 17.19 -15.39 13.19
N TRP A 36 17.78 -14.21 12.98
CA TRP A 36 17.12 -13.01 12.43
C TRP A 36 16.61 -13.15 10.99
N ASN A 37 17.04 -14.18 10.25
CA ASN A 37 16.48 -14.48 8.94
C ASN A 37 14.97 -14.79 9.04
N ASP A 38 14.54 -15.40 10.15
CA ASP A 38 13.16 -15.80 10.43
C ASP A 38 12.44 -14.89 11.44
N ILE A 39 12.85 -13.61 11.56
CA ILE A 39 12.19 -12.61 12.45
C ILE A 39 10.68 -12.44 12.19
N TRP A 40 10.21 -12.83 11.00
CA TRP A 40 8.79 -12.88 10.65
C TRP A 40 7.96 -13.81 11.55
N LEU A 41 8.57 -14.87 12.11
CA LEU A 41 7.93 -15.78 13.07
C LEU A 41 7.50 -15.08 14.37
N ASN A 42 8.20 -14.01 14.74
CA ASN A 42 7.85 -13.19 15.90
C ASN A 42 6.96 -12.02 15.44
N GLU A 43 7.51 -11.14 14.59
CA GLU A 43 6.92 -9.83 14.29
C GLU A 43 5.62 -9.93 13.45
N GLY A 44 5.56 -10.87 12.51
CA GLY A 44 4.40 -11.09 11.66
C GLY A 44 3.26 -11.81 12.38
N PHE A 45 3.58 -12.79 13.24
CA PHE A 45 2.60 -13.40 14.14
C PHE A 45 2.14 -12.43 15.23
N ALA A 46 3.02 -11.59 15.78
CA ALA A 46 2.62 -10.55 16.72
C ALA A 46 1.64 -9.54 16.08
N ARG A 47 1.85 -9.14 14.82
CA ARG A 47 0.91 -8.29 14.07
C ARG A 47 -0.41 -9.02 13.75
N TYR A 48 -0.38 -10.32 13.45
CA TYR A 48 -1.60 -11.12 13.27
C TYR A 48 -2.40 -11.26 14.59
N MET A 49 -1.71 -11.47 15.71
CA MET A 49 -2.32 -11.50 17.03
C MET A 49 -2.85 -10.11 17.46
N GLU A 50 -2.20 -9.02 17.06
CA GLU A 50 -2.74 -7.66 17.22
C GLU A 50 -4.09 -7.52 16.49
N TYR A 51 -4.19 -7.97 15.24
CA TYR A 51 -5.47 -8.00 14.50
C TYR A 51 -6.55 -8.81 15.25
N ILE A 52 -6.31 -10.11 15.46
CA ILE A 52 -7.29 -11.04 16.04
C ILE A 52 -7.70 -10.62 17.46
N SER A 53 -6.78 -10.12 18.27
CA SER A 53 -7.09 -9.71 19.65
C SER A 53 -7.90 -8.42 19.70
N VAL A 54 -7.64 -7.41 18.86
CA VAL A 54 -8.45 -6.18 18.83
C VAL A 54 -9.83 -6.46 18.24
N GLU A 55 -9.93 -7.27 17.19
CA GLU A 55 -11.23 -7.70 16.63
C GLU A 55 -12.10 -8.40 17.69
N ALA A 56 -11.52 -9.29 18.49
CA ALA A 56 -12.24 -10.02 19.54
C ALA A 56 -12.53 -9.21 20.82
N THR A 57 -11.82 -8.11 21.09
CA THR A 57 -11.96 -7.33 22.33
C THR A 57 -12.56 -5.94 22.14
N TYR A 58 -12.46 -5.37 20.95
CA TYR A 58 -12.94 -4.04 20.57
C TYR A 58 -13.53 -4.05 19.14
N PRO A 59 -14.58 -4.85 18.86
CA PRO A 59 -15.15 -4.99 17.52
C PRO A 59 -15.61 -3.65 16.91
N ASP A 60 -16.03 -2.69 17.74
CA ASP A 60 -16.43 -1.34 17.35
C ASP A 60 -15.31 -0.51 16.67
N LEU A 61 -14.05 -0.98 16.70
CA LEU A 61 -12.91 -0.32 16.05
C LEU A 61 -12.69 -0.73 14.58
N THR A 62 -13.50 -1.65 14.05
CA THR A 62 -13.51 -2.08 12.62
C THR A 62 -12.11 -2.34 12.04
N VAL A 63 -11.29 -3.11 12.79
CA VAL A 63 -9.86 -3.37 12.53
C VAL A 63 -9.58 -3.90 11.12
N GLU A 64 -10.54 -4.61 10.54
CA GLU A 64 -10.48 -5.17 9.18
C GLU A 64 -10.25 -4.10 8.10
N GLU A 65 -10.79 -2.89 8.28
CA GLU A 65 -10.56 -1.76 7.39
C GLU A 65 -9.08 -1.31 7.40
N TYR A 66 -8.42 -1.44 8.55
CA TYR A 66 -6.99 -1.16 8.70
C TYR A 66 -6.11 -2.29 8.15
N LEU A 67 -6.51 -3.55 8.33
CA LEU A 67 -5.82 -4.71 7.75
C LEU A 67 -5.79 -4.62 6.21
N LEU A 68 -6.93 -4.28 5.59
CA LEU A 68 -7.06 -4.14 4.14
C LEU A 68 -6.11 -3.07 3.57
N HIS A 69 -6.10 -1.88 4.16
CA HIS A 69 -5.16 -0.81 3.83
C HIS A 69 -3.68 -1.24 4.00
N THR A 70 -3.39 -1.98 5.08
CA THR A 70 -2.04 -2.48 5.39
C THR A 70 -1.55 -3.50 4.35
N CYS A 71 -2.44 -4.37 3.86
CA CYS A 71 -2.12 -5.27 2.75
C CYS A 71 -1.81 -4.51 1.45
N PHE A 72 -2.57 -3.47 1.10
CA PHE A 72 -2.31 -2.68 -0.12
C PHE A 72 -0.97 -1.95 -0.09
N VAL A 73 -0.54 -1.45 1.07
CA VAL A 73 0.82 -0.89 1.25
C VAL A 73 1.88 -1.97 1.06
N ALA A 74 1.65 -3.18 1.59
CA ALA A 74 2.55 -4.31 1.41
C ALA A 74 2.69 -4.71 -0.07
N VAL A 75 1.59 -4.92 -0.79
CA VAL A 75 1.58 -5.27 -2.24
C VAL A 75 2.28 -4.17 -3.08
N GLY A 76 2.06 -2.90 -2.76
CA GLY A 76 2.67 -1.76 -3.46
C GLY A 76 4.20 -1.63 -3.27
N LEU A 77 4.75 -2.26 -2.23
CA LEU A 77 6.20 -2.38 -2.01
C LEU A 77 6.76 -3.73 -2.49
N ASP A 78 5.98 -4.81 -2.39
CA ASP A 78 6.40 -6.16 -2.77
C ASP A 78 6.48 -6.37 -4.30
N SER A 79 5.76 -5.55 -5.07
CA SER A 79 5.82 -5.48 -6.54
C SER A 79 7.08 -4.79 -7.11
N LEU A 80 7.99 -4.34 -6.25
CA LEU A 80 9.30 -3.77 -6.62
C LEU A 80 10.37 -4.87 -6.69
N ASN A 81 11.31 -4.75 -7.63
CA ASN A 81 12.43 -5.70 -7.76
C ASN A 81 13.35 -5.73 -6.54
N SER A 82 13.31 -4.68 -5.71
CA SER A 82 14.00 -4.56 -4.42
C SER A 82 13.26 -5.16 -3.22
N SER A 83 12.10 -5.79 -3.42
CA SER A 83 11.49 -6.65 -2.39
C SER A 83 12.35 -7.89 -2.12
N ARG A 84 11.98 -8.66 -1.11
CA ARG A 84 12.67 -9.87 -0.65
C ARG A 84 11.69 -10.99 -0.28
N PRO A 85 12.15 -12.25 -0.22
CA PRO A 85 11.38 -13.32 0.43
C PRO A 85 11.18 -13.06 1.94
N ILE A 86 10.20 -13.75 2.53
CA ILE A 86 9.79 -13.57 3.93
C ILE A 86 10.88 -14.00 4.92
N SER A 87 11.57 -15.11 4.64
CA SER A 87 12.85 -15.45 5.25
C SER A 87 13.98 -14.98 4.32
N SER A 88 15.05 -14.39 4.85
CA SER A 88 16.22 -13.94 4.08
C SER A 88 17.44 -13.78 4.96
N ASP A 89 18.62 -14.13 4.46
CA ASP A 89 19.84 -14.12 5.27
C ASP A 89 20.21 -12.71 5.75
N ALA A 90 20.58 -12.63 7.04
CA ALA A 90 21.01 -11.41 7.70
C ALA A 90 22.09 -11.74 8.73
N GLU A 91 23.32 -11.32 8.47
CA GLU A 91 24.49 -11.62 9.32
C GLU A 91 24.88 -10.42 10.18
N ASN A 92 24.93 -9.24 9.57
CA ASN A 92 25.46 -8.04 10.21
C ASN A 92 24.36 -7.15 10.82
N PRO A 93 24.68 -6.27 11.80
CA PRO A 93 23.68 -5.43 12.48
C PRO A 93 22.92 -4.44 11.58
N THR A 94 23.39 -4.14 10.37
CA THR A 94 22.65 -3.33 9.39
C THR A 94 21.58 -4.19 8.71
N GLN A 95 21.96 -5.37 8.19
CA GLN A 95 21.04 -6.35 7.59
C GLN A 95 19.95 -6.79 8.57
N ILE A 96 20.33 -7.09 9.83
CA ILE A 96 19.39 -7.51 10.88
C ILE A 96 18.33 -6.43 11.13
N LYS A 97 18.71 -5.14 11.18
CA LYS A 97 17.74 -4.03 11.27
C LYS A 97 16.89 -3.91 10.02
N GLU A 98 17.44 -4.19 8.85
CA GLU A 98 16.68 -4.10 7.61
C GLU A 98 15.58 -5.17 7.50
N MET A 99 15.72 -6.32 8.17
CA MET A 99 14.66 -7.35 8.24
C MET A 99 13.39 -6.89 8.99
N PHE A 100 13.47 -5.84 9.80
CA PHE A 100 12.29 -5.17 10.38
C PHE A 100 11.65 -4.26 9.31
N ASP A 101 11.00 -4.88 8.32
CA ASP A 101 10.33 -4.22 7.20
C ASP A 101 8.91 -4.78 6.97
N THR A 102 8.16 -4.12 6.08
CA THR A 102 6.78 -4.47 5.69
C THR A 102 6.63 -5.92 5.17
N VAL A 103 7.72 -6.57 4.74
CA VAL A 103 7.68 -7.99 4.36
C VAL A 103 7.58 -8.90 5.59
N SER A 104 8.30 -8.60 6.68
CA SER A 104 8.23 -9.39 7.92
C SER A 104 7.01 -9.08 8.80
N TYR A 105 6.43 -7.88 8.71
CA TYR A 105 5.21 -7.51 9.44
C TYR A 105 3.93 -7.79 8.62
N ASP A 106 3.75 -7.00 7.56
CA ASP A 106 2.42 -6.74 6.98
C ASP A 106 2.02 -7.85 6.00
N LYS A 107 2.96 -8.25 5.13
CA LYS A 107 2.79 -9.37 4.19
C LYS A 107 2.61 -10.71 4.91
N VAL A 108 3.32 -10.94 6.02
CA VAL A 108 3.19 -12.15 6.84
C VAL A 108 1.84 -12.18 7.57
N CYS A 109 1.48 -11.11 8.29
CA CYS A 109 0.19 -11.02 8.98
C CYS A 109 -0.98 -11.36 8.04
N PHE A 110 -0.97 -10.78 6.84
CA PHE A 110 -1.99 -11.04 5.85
C PHE A 110 -1.91 -12.46 5.27
N GLN A 111 -0.73 -13.01 4.96
CA GLN A 111 -0.64 -14.40 4.51
C GLN A 111 -1.11 -15.42 5.57
N THR A 112 -0.86 -15.18 6.86
CA THR A 112 -1.41 -16.00 7.95
C THR A 112 -2.96 -15.98 7.96
N HIS A 113 -3.57 -14.81 7.70
CA HIS A 113 -5.02 -14.68 7.51
C HIS A 113 -5.54 -15.40 6.26
N VAL A 114 -4.79 -15.41 5.14
CA VAL A 114 -5.17 -16.22 3.96
C VAL A 114 -5.19 -17.73 4.27
N PHE A 115 -4.28 -18.21 5.14
CA PHE A 115 -4.16 -19.63 5.43
C PHE A 115 -5.22 -20.20 6.39
N SER A 116 -6.02 -19.39 7.09
CA SER A 116 -7.12 -19.90 7.93
C SER A 116 -8.35 -20.38 7.14
N ASP A 117 -8.40 -20.10 5.83
CA ASP A 117 -9.68 -19.99 5.11
C ASP A 117 -9.96 -21.02 4.00
N GLY A 118 -8.99 -21.87 3.62
CA GLY A 118 -8.96 -22.48 2.27
C GLY A 118 -9.29 -23.98 2.12
N HIS A 119 -10.37 -24.31 1.39
CA HIS A 119 -10.66 -25.59 0.68
C HIS A 119 -11.28 -25.31 -0.72
N ALA A 120 -11.14 -26.17 -1.77
CA ALA A 120 -11.05 -25.68 -3.17
C ALA A 120 -11.45 -26.60 -4.40
N GLN A 121 -11.88 -25.98 -5.54
CA GLN A 121 -11.81 -26.27 -7.03
C GLN A 121 -12.37 -25.05 -7.86
N LYS A 122 -11.98 -24.60 -9.09
CA LYS A 122 -10.93 -24.97 -10.09
C LYS A 122 -10.40 -23.85 -11.08
N ARG A 123 -10.68 -22.55 -10.90
CA ARG A 123 -10.85 -21.55 -12.03
C ARG A 123 -9.71 -21.34 -13.06
N THR A 124 -10.09 -21.13 -14.34
CA THR A 124 -9.25 -20.72 -15.49
C THR A 124 -8.55 -19.39 -15.29
N LEU A 125 -7.26 -19.47 -15.03
CA LEU A 125 -6.42 -18.35 -14.64
C LEU A 125 -4.98 -18.60 -15.12
N SER A 126 -4.23 -17.52 -15.32
CA SER A 126 -2.78 -17.50 -15.52
C SER A 126 -2.12 -16.80 -14.33
N GLN A 127 -0.92 -17.22 -13.94
CA GLN A 127 -0.12 -16.51 -12.93
C GLN A 127 1.16 -15.91 -13.55
N GLU A 128 1.24 -14.58 -13.51
CA GLU A 128 2.39 -13.76 -13.90
C GLU A 128 2.87 -12.98 -12.67
N ASN A 129 4.18 -12.72 -12.55
CA ASN A 129 4.71 -11.90 -11.46
C ASN A 129 4.47 -10.40 -11.75
N THR A 130 3.90 -9.66 -10.80
CA THR A 130 3.43 -8.27 -10.93
C THR A 130 4.53 -7.20 -10.95
N VAL A 131 5.76 -7.59 -11.30
CA VAL A 131 6.94 -6.70 -11.42
C VAL A 131 6.62 -5.47 -12.27
N THR A 132 6.89 -4.28 -11.73
CA THR A 132 6.61 -3.00 -12.40
C THR A 132 7.52 -2.71 -13.62
N ALA A 133 7.26 -3.41 -14.73
CA ALA A 133 7.72 -3.14 -16.09
C ALA A 133 9.22 -2.79 -16.21
N ALA A 134 10.09 -3.68 -15.71
CA ALA A 134 11.50 -3.67 -16.06
C ALA A 134 11.68 -4.25 -17.49
N ALA A 135 12.33 -3.51 -18.39
CA ALA A 135 12.52 -3.96 -19.76
C ALA A 135 13.56 -5.09 -19.84
N ARG A 136 13.13 -6.28 -20.32
CA ARG A 136 13.98 -7.41 -20.75
C ARG A 136 15.01 -7.92 -19.72
N THR A 137 14.67 -7.93 -18.43
CA THR A 137 15.25 -8.94 -17.52
C THR A 137 14.64 -10.32 -17.85
N PRO A 138 15.33 -11.45 -17.59
CA PRO A 138 14.73 -12.77 -17.71
C PRO A 138 13.48 -12.87 -16.82
N LYS A 139 12.39 -13.46 -17.32
CA LYS A 139 11.27 -13.87 -16.46
C LYS A 139 11.78 -14.96 -15.51
N MET A 140 12.13 -14.59 -14.27
CA MET A 140 12.37 -15.58 -13.22
C MET A 140 11.09 -16.41 -13.04
N HIS A 141 11.24 -17.74 -13.10
CA HIS A 141 10.14 -18.69 -13.04
C HIS A 141 9.62 -18.85 -11.60
N PHE A 142 8.99 -17.80 -11.09
CA PHE A 142 8.23 -17.85 -9.85
C PHE A 142 6.90 -18.58 -10.10
N LEU A 143 6.55 -19.49 -9.20
CA LEU A 143 5.33 -20.26 -9.21
C LEU A 143 4.81 -20.32 -7.77
N TRP A 144 3.56 -19.94 -7.56
CA TRP A 144 2.89 -20.00 -6.27
C TRP A 144 1.72 -20.99 -6.31
N HIS A 145 1.44 -21.61 -5.16
CA HIS A 145 0.18 -22.30 -4.94
C HIS A 145 -0.84 -21.26 -4.45
N ILE A 146 -1.76 -20.84 -5.31
CA ILE A 146 -2.65 -19.70 -5.04
C ILE A 146 -4.03 -20.22 -4.59
N PRO A 147 -4.43 -19.99 -3.31
CA PRO A 147 -5.78 -20.28 -2.81
C PRO A 147 -6.72 -19.16 -3.26
N LEU A 148 -7.17 -19.28 -4.50
CA LEU A 148 -8.09 -18.38 -5.16
C LEU A 148 -9.47 -18.43 -4.52
N THR A 149 -10.18 -17.29 -4.50
CA THR A 149 -11.62 -17.21 -4.22
C THR A 149 -12.35 -16.53 -5.37
N TYR A 150 -13.61 -16.85 -5.62
CA TYR A 150 -14.46 -16.11 -6.56
C TYR A 150 -15.97 -16.24 -6.23
N LYS A 151 -16.75 -15.29 -6.72
CA LYS A 151 -18.23 -15.32 -6.75
C LYS A 151 -18.75 -14.77 -8.08
N THR A 152 -20.04 -14.99 -8.36
CA THR A 152 -20.73 -14.54 -9.59
C THR A 152 -22.00 -13.77 -9.25
N ASP A 153 -22.70 -13.28 -10.26
CA ASP A 153 -24.06 -12.75 -10.16
C ASP A 153 -25.10 -13.84 -9.87
N ALA A 154 -24.95 -15.03 -10.50
CA ALA A 154 -25.85 -16.16 -10.30
C ALA A 154 -25.75 -16.80 -8.90
N SER A 155 -24.57 -16.73 -8.25
CA SER A 155 -24.30 -17.38 -6.96
C SER A 155 -23.51 -16.47 -6.02
N SER A 156 -24.11 -16.15 -4.87
CA SER A 156 -23.45 -15.51 -3.73
C SER A 156 -22.51 -16.44 -2.95
N THR A 157 -22.45 -17.72 -3.32
CA THR A 157 -21.53 -18.70 -2.71
C THR A 157 -20.09 -18.32 -3.04
N ILE A 158 -19.21 -18.27 -2.04
CA ILE A 158 -17.78 -18.10 -2.29
C ILE A 158 -17.21 -19.44 -2.77
N HIS A 159 -17.04 -19.56 -4.09
CA HIS A 159 -16.27 -20.62 -4.70
C HIS A 159 -14.78 -20.35 -4.46
N ARG A 160 -13.97 -21.41 -4.37
CA ARG A 160 -12.55 -21.33 -3.98
C ARG A 160 -11.74 -22.29 -4.84
N HIS A 161 -10.48 -22.01 -5.20
CA HIS A 161 -9.60 -22.93 -5.97
C HIS A 161 -8.15 -22.89 -5.45
N LEU A 162 -7.40 -23.99 -5.56
CA LEU A 162 -5.96 -24.03 -5.37
C LEU A 162 -5.26 -24.24 -6.72
N MET A 163 -4.83 -23.15 -7.34
CA MET A 163 -4.04 -23.16 -8.58
C MET A 163 -2.57 -23.45 -8.25
N THR A 164 -1.99 -24.50 -8.85
CA THR A 164 -0.60 -24.93 -8.59
C THR A 164 0.30 -24.88 -9.83
N THR A 165 -0.25 -24.51 -10.98
CA THR A 165 0.40 -24.43 -12.30
C THR A 165 0.49 -22.99 -12.78
N HIS A 166 1.26 -22.72 -13.84
CA HIS A 166 1.29 -21.39 -14.47
C HIS A 166 -0.05 -21.01 -15.14
N THR A 167 -0.83 -22.00 -15.60
CA THR A 167 -2.17 -21.87 -16.18
C THR A 167 -3.08 -23.02 -15.74
N ASP A 168 -4.37 -22.78 -15.58
CA ASP A 168 -5.37 -23.74 -15.05
C ASP A 168 -6.76 -23.59 -15.74
N SER A 169 -7.83 -24.32 -15.34
CA SER A 169 -9.18 -24.24 -15.95
C SER A 169 -10.40 -24.70 -15.12
N ILE A 170 -11.52 -23.94 -15.16
CA ILE A 170 -12.90 -24.45 -14.90
C ILE A 170 -13.81 -24.35 -16.12
N PRO A 171 -14.87 -25.17 -16.14
CA PRO A 171 -16.23 -24.71 -16.46
C PRO A 171 -16.89 -23.94 -15.30
N ILE A 172 -17.40 -22.72 -15.52
CA ILE A 172 -18.58 -22.28 -14.76
C ILE A 172 -19.77 -22.94 -15.46
N GLU A 173 -20.66 -23.57 -14.70
CA GLU A 173 -21.75 -24.41 -15.25
C GLU A 173 -22.96 -23.58 -15.73
N GLU A 174 -22.96 -22.29 -15.42
CA GLU A 174 -24.01 -21.31 -15.69
C GLU A 174 -23.47 -20.12 -16.50
N GLU A 175 -24.32 -19.49 -17.30
CA GLU A 175 -24.02 -18.22 -17.98
C GLU A 175 -24.14 -17.07 -16.96
N VAL A 176 -23.08 -16.26 -16.82
CA VAL A 176 -22.90 -15.29 -15.72
C VAL A 176 -22.48 -13.94 -16.26
N ASN A 177 -23.11 -12.85 -15.76
CA ASN A 177 -22.86 -11.49 -16.25
C ASN A 177 -21.55 -10.88 -15.70
N TRP A 178 -20.99 -11.43 -14.62
CA TRP A 178 -19.67 -11.04 -14.10
C TRP A 178 -19.10 -12.10 -13.16
N VAL A 179 -17.76 -12.11 -13.01
CA VAL A 179 -17.06 -13.00 -12.06
C VAL A 179 -16.05 -12.21 -11.24
N LYS A 180 -16.32 -12.01 -9.94
CA LYS A 180 -15.42 -11.30 -9.02
C LYS A 180 -14.46 -12.30 -8.37
N VAL A 181 -13.20 -12.29 -8.77
CA VAL A 181 -12.11 -13.10 -8.20
C VAL A 181 -11.47 -12.37 -7.01
N ASN A 182 -10.85 -13.11 -6.09
CA ASN A 182 -10.32 -12.66 -4.81
C ASN A 182 -11.39 -11.92 -4.01
N THR A 183 -12.49 -12.63 -3.74
CA THR A 183 -13.64 -12.18 -2.95
C THR A 183 -13.17 -11.69 -1.59
N ASP A 184 -13.68 -10.53 -1.17
CA ASP A 184 -13.36 -9.89 0.11
C ASP A 184 -11.88 -9.59 0.39
N MET A 185 -11.00 -9.75 -0.61
CA MET A 185 -9.54 -9.65 -0.46
C MET A 185 -8.99 -10.68 0.53
N THR A 186 -9.46 -11.94 0.46
CA THR A 186 -8.92 -13.06 1.25
C THR A 186 -7.68 -13.72 0.61
N GLY A 187 -6.90 -13.00 -0.19
CA GLY A 187 -5.81 -13.58 -0.98
C GLY A 187 -4.72 -12.58 -1.37
N TYR A 188 -3.44 -12.95 -1.25
CA TYR A 188 -2.31 -12.03 -1.47
C TYR A 188 -1.90 -11.97 -2.96
N TYR A 189 -2.83 -11.55 -3.81
CA TYR A 189 -2.61 -11.44 -5.26
C TYR A 189 -3.54 -10.41 -5.91
N VAL A 190 -2.97 -9.65 -6.86
CA VAL A 190 -3.69 -8.70 -7.73
C VAL A 190 -4.42 -9.49 -8.83
N VAL A 191 -5.63 -9.07 -9.18
CA VAL A 191 -6.44 -9.65 -10.27
C VAL A 191 -6.49 -8.70 -11.46
N HIS A 192 -6.26 -9.23 -12.66
CA HIS A 192 -6.55 -8.57 -13.93
C HIS A 192 -7.72 -9.28 -14.64
N TYR A 193 -8.55 -8.52 -15.35
CA TYR A 193 -9.66 -9.02 -16.16
C TYR A 193 -9.41 -8.60 -17.62
N GLU A 194 -9.17 -9.57 -18.49
CA GLU A 194 -8.94 -9.34 -19.93
C GLU A 194 -10.29 -9.26 -20.68
N ASP A 195 -10.25 -9.14 -22.02
CA ASP A 195 -11.39 -9.27 -22.95
C ASP A 195 -12.67 -8.47 -22.66
N GLY A 196 -12.57 -7.39 -21.86
CA GLY A 196 -13.69 -6.51 -21.51
C GLY A 196 -14.19 -6.63 -20.07
N GLY A 197 -13.67 -7.56 -19.27
CA GLY A 197 -14.12 -7.76 -17.89
C GLY A 197 -13.94 -6.55 -16.95
N TRP A 198 -13.03 -5.61 -17.26
CA TRP A 198 -12.98 -4.31 -16.54
C TRP A 198 -14.17 -3.40 -16.86
N ASP A 199 -14.77 -3.52 -18.04
CA ASP A 199 -15.94 -2.74 -18.45
C ASP A 199 -17.24 -3.36 -17.89
N GLU A 200 -17.29 -4.69 -17.75
CA GLU A 200 -18.30 -5.40 -16.94
C GLU A 200 -18.27 -4.92 -15.48
N MET A 201 -17.08 -4.93 -14.85
CA MET A 201 -16.90 -4.46 -13.46
C MET A 201 -17.24 -2.96 -13.30
N THR A 202 -16.91 -2.13 -14.30
CA THR A 202 -17.27 -0.69 -14.32
C THR A 202 -18.78 -0.50 -14.43
N THR A 203 -19.46 -1.30 -15.25
CA THR A 203 -20.92 -1.28 -15.41
C THR A 203 -21.61 -1.73 -14.13
N LEU A 204 -21.17 -2.85 -13.55
CA LEU A 204 -21.65 -3.36 -12.26
C LEU A 204 -21.53 -2.32 -11.14
N LEU A 205 -20.39 -1.64 -11.03
CA LEU A 205 -20.20 -0.59 -10.03
C LEU A 205 -21.10 0.63 -10.28
N ARG A 206 -21.31 1.03 -11.54
CA ARG A 206 -22.21 2.15 -11.88
C ARG A 206 -23.68 1.82 -11.60
N GLU A 207 -24.12 0.61 -11.87
CA GLU A 207 -25.54 0.21 -11.80
C GLU A 207 -25.94 -0.35 -10.42
N ASN A 208 -25.07 -1.15 -9.79
CA ASN A 208 -25.37 -1.85 -8.54
C ASN A 208 -24.11 -2.20 -7.73
N HIS A 209 -23.31 -1.19 -7.33
CA HIS A 209 -22.10 -1.41 -6.53
C HIS A 209 -22.31 -2.25 -5.25
N THR A 210 -23.50 -2.23 -4.64
CA THR A 210 -23.80 -2.97 -3.41
C THR A 210 -23.94 -4.49 -3.61
N ALA A 211 -23.96 -5.00 -4.84
CA ALA A 211 -23.77 -6.43 -5.13
C ALA A 211 -22.35 -6.93 -4.79
N LEU A 212 -21.38 -6.02 -4.72
CA LEU A 212 -20.03 -6.27 -4.22
C LEU A 212 -19.90 -5.76 -2.78
N SER A 213 -19.11 -6.44 -1.95
CA SER A 213 -18.81 -5.95 -0.60
C SER A 213 -17.94 -4.69 -0.66
N TYR A 214 -17.88 -3.90 0.42
CA TYR A 214 -16.97 -2.76 0.44
C TYR A 214 -15.50 -3.18 0.21
N LYS A 215 -15.11 -4.38 0.67
CA LYS A 215 -13.77 -4.97 0.46
C LYS A 215 -13.52 -5.29 -1.01
N ASP A 216 -14.46 -5.97 -1.66
CA ASP A 216 -14.42 -6.25 -3.11
C ASP A 216 -14.25 -4.97 -3.92
N ARG A 217 -15.04 -3.93 -3.60
CA ARG A 217 -15.01 -2.62 -4.27
C ARG A 217 -13.67 -1.91 -4.06
N THR A 218 -13.20 -1.86 -2.82
CA THR A 218 -11.89 -1.28 -2.49
C THR A 218 -10.75 -2.02 -3.20
N HIS A 219 -10.84 -3.35 -3.29
CA HIS A 219 -9.85 -4.18 -3.97
C HIS A 219 -9.88 -4.00 -5.50
N LEU A 220 -11.04 -3.83 -6.13
CA LEU A 220 -11.13 -3.47 -7.56
C LEU A 220 -10.42 -2.13 -7.85
N ILE A 221 -10.62 -1.12 -7.00
CA ILE A 221 -9.91 0.17 -7.09
C ILE A 221 -8.40 -0.04 -6.95
N HIS A 222 -7.96 -0.78 -5.94
CA HIS A 222 -6.53 -1.09 -5.74
C HIS A 222 -5.91 -1.72 -7.00
N ASN A 223 -6.53 -2.77 -7.52
CA ASN A 223 -6.02 -3.51 -8.67
C ASN A 223 -5.96 -2.65 -9.93
N ALA A 224 -7.03 -1.92 -10.26
CA ALA A 224 -7.03 -1.05 -11.43
C ALA A 224 -5.85 -0.06 -11.40
N PHE A 225 -5.59 0.57 -10.26
CA PHE A 225 -4.49 1.54 -10.13
C PHE A 225 -3.10 0.86 -10.05
N GLN A 226 -2.97 -0.38 -9.54
CA GLN A 226 -1.74 -1.17 -9.68
C GLN A 226 -1.48 -1.61 -11.14
N LEU A 227 -2.54 -1.92 -11.89
CA LEU A 227 -2.47 -2.30 -13.30
C LEU A 227 -2.14 -1.11 -14.20
N VAL A 228 -2.62 0.10 -13.90
CA VAL A 228 -2.17 1.36 -14.53
C VAL A 228 -0.69 1.65 -14.25
N THR A 229 -0.23 1.33 -13.03
CA THR A 229 1.15 1.56 -12.62
C THR A 229 2.12 0.59 -13.32
N SER A 230 1.80 -0.70 -13.35
CA SER A 230 2.58 -1.70 -14.10
C SER A 230 2.48 -1.47 -15.62
N GLY A 231 1.28 -1.22 -16.15
CA GLY A 231 1.00 -0.92 -17.56
C GLY A 231 0.03 -1.87 -18.25
N HIS A 232 -0.69 -2.69 -17.49
CA HIS A 232 -1.68 -3.67 -17.97
C HIS A 232 -3.09 -3.08 -18.08
N LEU A 233 -3.34 -1.88 -17.54
CA LEU A 233 -4.61 -1.16 -17.70
C LEU A 233 -4.33 0.30 -18.10
N ALA A 234 -5.19 0.88 -18.93
CA ALA A 234 -5.10 2.30 -19.31
C ALA A 234 -5.68 3.19 -18.20
N ILE A 235 -5.09 4.38 -17.98
CA ILE A 235 -5.50 5.24 -16.85
C ILE A 235 -6.96 5.72 -16.97
N ASN A 236 -7.47 5.95 -18.18
CA ASN A 236 -8.89 6.28 -18.38
C ASN A 236 -9.81 5.17 -17.84
N LYS A 237 -9.48 3.88 -18.05
CA LYS A 237 -10.27 2.76 -17.51
C LYS A 237 -10.30 2.73 -15.98
N ALA A 238 -9.19 3.07 -15.32
CA ALA A 238 -9.18 3.19 -13.86
C ALA A 238 -9.94 4.43 -13.35
N LEU A 239 -10.03 5.50 -14.14
CA LEU A 239 -10.80 6.70 -13.83
C LEU A 239 -12.31 6.51 -14.10
N GLU A 240 -12.66 5.85 -15.20
CA GLU A 240 -14.02 5.37 -15.51
C GLU A 240 -14.54 4.43 -14.41
N LEU A 241 -13.70 3.50 -13.95
CA LEU A 241 -14.03 2.55 -12.88
C LEU A 241 -14.39 3.24 -11.55
N ILE A 242 -13.74 4.36 -11.20
CA ILE A 242 -14.00 5.04 -9.92
C ILE A 242 -15.15 6.06 -9.97
N ASP A 243 -15.73 6.35 -11.13
CA ASP A 243 -16.80 7.35 -11.26
C ASP A 243 -18.05 7.00 -10.41
N TYR A 244 -18.29 5.71 -10.13
CA TYR A 244 -19.34 5.26 -9.21
C TYR A 244 -19.16 5.77 -7.76
N LEU A 245 -17.97 6.24 -7.36
CA LEU A 245 -17.72 6.73 -6.00
C LEU A 245 -18.59 7.96 -5.64
N ARG A 246 -19.24 8.60 -6.62
CA ARG A 246 -20.31 9.60 -6.38
C ARG A 246 -21.56 9.01 -5.71
N LEU A 247 -21.77 7.70 -5.85
CA LEU A 247 -22.87 6.91 -5.27
C LEU A 247 -22.43 6.14 -4.01
N GLU A 248 -21.12 6.05 -3.77
CA GLU A 248 -20.56 5.30 -2.65
C GLU A 248 -20.81 6.00 -1.32
N THR A 249 -21.19 5.20 -0.31
CA THR A 249 -21.42 5.65 1.06
C THR A 249 -20.42 5.05 2.05
N HIS A 250 -19.74 3.96 1.70
CA HIS A 250 -18.76 3.32 2.57
C HIS A 250 -17.42 4.06 2.54
N THR A 251 -16.87 4.39 3.71
CA THR A 251 -15.68 5.24 3.83
C THR A 251 -14.42 4.63 3.20
N VAL A 252 -14.28 3.29 3.24
CA VAL A 252 -13.05 2.61 2.76
C VAL A 252 -12.84 2.71 1.23
N PRO A 253 -13.82 2.36 0.34
CA PRO A 253 -13.66 2.61 -1.09
C PRO A 253 -13.46 4.10 -1.44
N LEU A 254 -14.16 5.02 -0.75
CA LEU A 254 -13.99 6.47 -0.92
C LEU A 254 -12.55 6.91 -0.63
N LEU A 255 -12.00 6.53 0.53
CA LEU A 255 -10.61 6.84 0.91
C LEU A 255 -9.59 6.19 -0.03
N GLN A 256 -9.87 4.98 -0.56
CA GLN A 256 -8.97 4.32 -1.50
C GLN A 256 -8.91 5.03 -2.86
N GLY A 257 -10.07 5.46 -3.39
CA GLY A 257 -10.12 6.26 -4.62
C GLY A 257 -9.49 7.65 -4.45
N LEU A 258 -9.83 8.34 -3.35
CA LEU A 258 -9.25 9.64 -3.00
C LEU A 258 -7.72 9.55 -2.84
N GLY A 259 -7.21 8.53 -2.14
CA GLY A 259 -5.78 8.36 -1.91
C GLY A 259 -4.95 8.17 -3.18
N TYR A 260 -5.50 7.52 -4.23
CA TYR A 260 -4.83 7.46 -5.53
C TYR A 260 -4.85 8.80 -6.28
N LEU A 261 -5.99 9.50 -6.27
CA LEU A 261 -6.11 10.82 -6.90
C LEU A 261 -5.21 11.86 -6.20
N GLU A 262 -5.10 11.81 -4.87
CA GLU A 262 -4.18 12.61 -4.07
C GLU A 262 -2.71 12.29 -4.40
N ALA A 263 -2.36 11.01 -4.54
CA ALA A 263 -1.01 10.60 -4.92
C ALA A 263 -0.63 11.10 -6.33
N TYR A 264 -1.57 11.06 -7.28
CA TYR A 264 -1.36 11.62 -8.62
C TYR A 264 -1.26 13.15 -8.57
N TYR A 265 -2.14 13.84 -7.83
CA TYR A 265 -2.09 15.29 -7.62
C TYR A 265 -0.72 15.74 -7.08
N ARG A 266 -0.25 15.16 -5.96
CA ARG A 266 1.04 15.50 -5.33
C ARG A 266 2.24 15.24 -6.23
N MET A 267 2.16 14.25 -7.12
CA MET A 267 3.22 13.95 -8.09
C MET A 267 3.22 14.93 -9.26
N ILE A 268 2.05 15.41 -9.72
CA ILE A 268 1.91 16.38 -10.81
C ILE A 268 2.28 17.79 -10.34
N GLU A 269 1.83 18.18 -9.15
CA GLU A 269 2.11 19.46 -8.50
C GLU A 269 3.61 19.75 -8.42
N LYS A 270 4.42 18.74 -8.05
CA LYS A 270 5.88 18.83 -7.97
C LYS A 270 6.58 18.98 -9.32
N ARG A 271 5.93 18.62 -10.43
CA ARG A 271 6.47 18.79 -11.79
C ARG A 271 6.27 20.20 -12.34
N ASN A 272 5.66 21.11 -11.56
CA ASN A 272 5.27 22.45 -11.99
C ASN A 272 4.29 22.45 -13.20
N GLU A 273 3.52 21.37 -13.35
CA GLU A 273 2.46 21.21 -14.34
C GLU A 273 1.19 21.97 -13.87
N LEU A 274 1.29 23.30 -13.78
CA LEU A 274 0.32 24.15 -13.08
C LEU A 274 -1.13 23.96 -13.56
N GLU A 275 -1.36 23.90 -14.88
CA GLU A 275 -2.70 23.71 -15.42
C GLU A 275 -3.26 22.32 -15.10
N LEU A 276 -2.47 21.26 -15.27
CA LEU A 276 -2.90 19.89 -14.97
C LEU A 276 -3.14 19.68 -13.47
N THR A 277 -2.31 20.31 -12.62
CA THR A 277 -2.47 20.36 -11.16
C THR A 277 -3.79 21.02 -10.79
N HIS A 278 -4.08 22.20 -11.35
CA HIS A 278 -5.33 22.92 -11.12
C HIS A 278 -6.55 22.12 -11.60
N ASN A 279 -6.49 21.56 -12.83
CA ASN A 279 -7.56 20.75 -13.41
C ASN A 279 -7.89 19.53 -12.54
N LEU A 280 -6.86 18.79 -12.08
CA LEU A 280 -7.03 17.62 -11.22
C LEU A 280 -7.52 18.00 -9.82
N GLY A 281 -7.00 19.07 -9.22
CA GLY A 281 -7.45 19.57 -7.93
C GLY A 281 -8.92 20.01 -7.95
N MET A 282 -9.32 20.75 -8.98
CA MET A 282 -10.73 21.13 -9.20
C MET A 282 -11.62 19.92 -9.43
N TYR A 283 -11.18 18.93 -10.20
CA TYR A 283 -11.91 17.67 -10.38
C TYR A 283 -12.11 16.94 -9.05
N ILE A 284 -11.05 16.73 -8.25
CA ILE A 284 -11.14 16.04 -6.95
C ILE A 284 -12.13 16.75 -6.02
N LEU A 285 -12.04 18.07 -5.90
CA LEU A 285 -12.92 18.88 -5.05
C LEU A 285 -14.38 18.84 -5.50
N GLN A 286 -14.64 18.85 -6.81
CA GLN A 286 -16.00 18.73 -7.35
C GLN A 286 -16.56 17.30 -7.21
N PHE A 287 -15.72 16.29 -7.42
CA PHE A 287 -16.09 14.88 -7.41
C PHE A 287 -16.50 14.40 -6.01
N PHE A 288 -15.68 14.68 -4.99
CA PHE A 288 -15.98 14.31 -3.61
C PHE A 288 -16.83 15.34 -2.87
N ARG A 289 -17.29 16.41 -3.54
CA ARG A 289 -18.00 17.53 -2.90
C ARG A 289 -19.14 17.09 -1.98
N ALA A 290 -19.97 16.14 -2.42
CA ALA A 290 -21.10 15.67 -1.63
C ALA A 290 -20.67 15.01 -0.31
N VAL A 291 -19.49 14.36 -0.27
CA VAL A 291 -18.93 13.72 0.93
C VAL A 291 -18.25 14.75 1.85
N ILE A 292 -17.62 15.78 1.26
CA ILE A 292 -16.97 16.89 1.97
C ILE A 292 -18.01 17.80 2.62
N ASP A 293 -19.02 18.26 1.86
CA ASP A 293 -20.10 19.13 2.33
C ASP A 293 -20.99 18.45 3.42
N GLN A 294 -20.86 17.13 3.61
CA GLN A 294 -21.50 16.35 4.69
C GLN A 294 -20.66 16.23 5.99
N GLN A 295 -19.38 16.61 5.99
CA GLN A 295 -18.56 16.49 7.20
C GLN A 295 -18.92 17.51 8.27
N THR A 296 -18.81 17.11 9.54
CA THR A 296 -18.98 18.01 10.69
C THR A 296 -17.67 18.20 11.44
N TRP A 297 -17.44 19.42 11.91
CA TRP A 297 -16.28 19.79 12.74
C TRP A 297 -16.46 19.30 14.18
N SER A 298 -16.55 17.99 14.34
CA SER A 298 -16.78 17.30 15.62
C SER A 298 -16.08 15.95 15.68
N ASP A 299 -15.89 15.43 16.90
CA ASP A 299 -15.35 14.09 17.17
C ASP A 299 -16.40 12.96 17.07
N SER A 300 -17.59 13.24 16.53
CA SER A 300 -18.67 12.24 16.40
C SER A 300 -18.45 11.29 15.21
N GLY A 301 -18.98 10.06 15.32
CA GLY A 301 -18.92 9.04 14.28
C GLY A 301 -17.90 7.93 14.54
N SER A 302 -17.74 7.04 13.57
CA SER A 302 -16.82 5.91 13.60
C SER A 302 -15.35 6.34 13.53
N VAL A 303 -14.43 5.41 13.83
CA VAL A 303 -12.98 5.63 13.68
C VAL A 303 -12.64 6.03 12.24
N SER A 304 -13.28 5.42 11.25
CA SER A 304 -13.03 5.67 9.83
C SER A 304 -13.61 7.00 9.34
N GLU A 305 -14.77 7.42 9.84
CA GLU A 305 -15.32 8.76 9.60
C GLU A 305 -14.40 9.84 10.19
N ARG A 306 -13.87 9.62 11.40
CA ARG A 306 -12.90 10.52 12.03
C ARG A 306 -11.55 10.53 11.30
N ARG A 307 -11.12 9.38 10.73
CA ARG A 307 -9.90 9.28 9.90
C ARG A 307 -9.97 10.15 8.65
N LEU A 308 -11.15 10.30 8.03
CA LEU A 308 -11.35 11.17 6.87
C LEU A 308 -11.10 12.64 7.23
N ARG A 309 -11.60 13.10 8.38
CA ARG A 309 -11.41 14.49 8.89
C ARG A 309 -9.99 14.77 9.37
N LEU A 310 -9.26 13.76 9.86
CA LEU A 310 -7.85 13.90 10.27
C LEU A 310 -6.90 14.23 9.10
N LEU A 311 -7.30 14.01 7.85
CA LEU A 311 -6.53 14.45 6.67
C LEU A 311 -6.55 15.98 6.49
N GLU A 312 -7.62 16.64 6.92
CA GLU A 312 -7.78 18.10 6.82
C GLU A 312 -7.05 18.84 7.96
N LEU A 313 -6.99 18.23 9.14
CA LEU A 313 -6.39 18.80 10.36
C LEU A 313 -4.85 18.72 10.42
N GLY A 314 -4.19 18.03 9.49
CA GLY A 314 -2.76 17.71 9.53
C GLY A 314 -1.76 18.85 9.32
N LEU A 315 -2.17 20.12 9.47
CA LEU A 315 -1.40 21.31 9.09
C LEU A 315 -0.84 22.15 10.26
N GLU A 316 -1.27 21.93 11.51
CA GLU A 316 -0.78 22.70 12.66
C GLU A 316 0.33 21.98 13.44
N GLY A 317 1.58 22.44 13.29
CA GLY A 317 2.76 21.87 13.94
C GLY A 317 3.35 22.71 15.08
N LYS A 318 3.97 22.06 16.08
CA LYS A 318 4.80 22.69 17.14
C LYS A 318 6.07 21.88 17.41
N VAL A 319 6.98 22.48 18.19
CA VAL A 319 8.41 22.15 18.39
C VAL A 319 8.70 20.65 18.57
N ILE A 320 9.76 20.20 17.89
CA ILE A 320 9.99 18.81 17.45
C ILE A 320 11.27 18.24 18.12
N ARG A 321 11.23 17.00 18.63
CA ARG A 321 12.37 16.34 19.28
C ARG A 321 13.18 15.52 18.28
N SER A 322 14.40 15.11 18.65
CA SER A 322 15.30 14.34 17.77
C SER A 322 14.72 13.01 17.24
N GLN A 323 13.79 12.41 17.99
CA GLN A 323 13.08 11.18 17.59
C GLN A 323 12.06 11.44 16.47
N ASP A 324 11.52 12.66 16.41
CA ASP A 324 10.47 13.11 15.48
C ASP A 324 11.08 13.70 14.18
N LEU A 325 12.42 13.75 14.09
CA LEU A 325 13.18 14.39 13.00
C LEU A 325 12.92 13.76 11.63
N SER A 326 12.72 12.44 11.56
CA SER A 326 12.32 11.75 10.32
C SER A 326 10.93 12.19 9.86
N GLY A 327 9.99 12.38 10.80
CA GLY A 327 8.67 12.93 10.54
C GLY A 327 8.71 14.37 10.03
N LEU A 328 9.54 15.24 10.63
CA LEU A 328 9.76 16.60 10.13
C LEU A 328 10.33 16.63 8.71
N ILE A 329 11.37 15.84 8.44
CA ILE A 329 11.98 15.76 7.10
C ILE A 329 10.93 15.27 6.09
N LEU A 330 10.09 14.30 6.45
CA LEU A 330 8.96 13.85 5.62
C LEU A 330 7.91 14.96 5.39
N MET A 331 7.54 15.75 6.41
CA MET A 331 6.58 16.85 6.26
C MET A 331 7.10 17.93 5.29
N VAL A 332 8.38 18.31 5.41
CA VAL A 332 9.02 19.24 4.46
C VAL A 332 9.15 18.59 3.08
N ALA A 333 9.46 17.30 3.00
CA ALA A 333 9.55 16.56 1.74
C ALA A 333 8.21 16.47 0.99
N ARG A 334 7.09 16.36 1.73
CA ARG A 334 5.72 16.33 1.17
C ARG A 334 5.23 17.70 0.70
N ASN A 335 5.89 18.79 1.08
CA ASN A 335 5.54 20.14 0.64
C ASN A 335 6.07 20.42 -0.80
N PRO A 336 5.27 21.00 -1.70
CA PRO A 336 5.69 21.31 -3.08
C PRO A 336 6.89 22.24 -3.18
N LEU A 337 7.04 23.22 -2.27
CA LEU A 337 8.20 24.10 -2.21
C LEU A 337 9.34 23.52 -1.35
N GLY A 338 9.03 22.57 -0.47
CA GLY A 338 9.97 21.95 0.46
C GLY A 338 10.71 20.71 -0.08
N HIS A 339 10.21 20.03 -1.10
CA HIS A 339 10.72 18.70 -1.49
C HIS A 339 12.21 18.65 -1.87
N HIS A 340 12.65 19.48 -2.82
CA HIS A 340 14.08 19.59 -3.13
C HIS A 340 14.91 20.15 -1.96
N LEU A 341 14.33 20.99 -1.08
CA LEU A 341 15.03 21.49 0.11
C LEU A 341 15.28 20.38 1.14
N ALA A 342 14.30 19.52 1.40
CA ALA A 342 14.43 18.36 2.27
C ALA A 342 15.47 17.37 1.74
N TRP A 343 15.45 17.09 0.43
CA TRP A 343 16.43 16.21 -0.20
C TRP A 343 17.85 16.80 -0.20
N ASN A 344 18.02 18.07 -0.56
CA ASN A 344 19.32 18.75 -0.46
C ASN A 344 19.82 18.84 1.00
N PHE A 345 18.92 18.95 1.98
CA PHE A 345 19.28 18.82 3.40
C PHE A 345 19.80 17.42 3.74
N VAL A 346 19.15 16.34 3.28
CA VAL A 346 19.61 14.96 3.48
C VAL A 346 20.98 14.74 2.85
N LYS A 347 21.17 15.12 1.57
CA LYS A 347 22.46 15.01 0.87
C LYS A 347 23.57 15.75 1.62
N LYS A 348 23.31 17.00 2.06
CA LYS A 348 24.31 17.85 2.76
C LYS A 348 24.65 17.38 4.18
N ASN A 349 23.75 16.68 4.87
CA ASN A 349 23.90 16.32 6.29
C ASN A 349 24.04 14.81 6.52
N TRP A 350 24.26 14.02 5.47
CA TRP A 350 24.22 12.55 5.49
C TRP A 350 25.02 11.91 6.64
N ASP A 351 26.29 12.24 6.80
CA ASP A 351 27.14 11.67 7.85
C ASP A 351 26.65 12.01 9.27
N THR A 352 26.04 13.19 9.43
CA THR A 352 25.43 13.60 10.71
C THR A 352 24.12 12.85 10.98
N LEU A 353 23.34 12.54 9.94
CA LEU A 353 22.15 11.70 10.04
C LEU A 353 22.53 10.26 10.37
N VAL A 354 23.47 9.66 9.63
CA VAL A 354 23.99 8.30 9.90
C VAL A 354 24.59 8.20 11.31
N LYS A 355 25.38 9.19 11.75
CA LYS A 355 25.96 9.21 13.11
C LYS A 355 24.93 9.34 14.23
N LYS A 356 23.80 10.01 13.99
CA LYS A 356 22.71 10.17 14.99
C LYS A 356 21.70 9.03 14.99
N LEU A 357 21.34 8.52 13.81
CA LEU A 357 20.23 7.59 13.60
C LEU A 357 20.69 6.15 13.35
N GLN A 358 21.99 5.92 13.13
CA GLN A 358 22.63 4.66 12.73
C GLN A 358 22.22 4.16 11.34
N LEU A 359 23.17 3.53 10.64
CA LEU A 359 22.89 2.82 9.39
C LEU A 359 21.88 1.68 9.64
N GLY A 360 21.04 1.41 8.63
CA GLY A 360 19.99 0.38 8.65
C GLY A 360 18.76 0.69 9.52
N SER A 361 18.71 1.82 10.23
CA SER A 361 17.56 2.10 11.11
C SER A 361 16.30 2.49 10.34
N PHE A 362 15.14 2.23 10.96
CA PHE A 362 13.83 2.64 10.46
C PHE A 362 13.79 4.16 10.14
N CYS A 363 14.41 5.00 10.98
CA CYS A 363 14.48 6.43 10.74
C CYS A 363 15.31 6.81 9.50
N MET A 364 16.44 6.13 9.25
CA MET A 364 17.20 6.34 8.02
C MET A 364 16.42 5.87 6.79
N ARG A 365 15.79 4.68 6.83
CA ARG A 365 14.90 4.19 5.77
C ARG A 365 13.80 5.20 5.44
N HIS A 366 13.10 5.69 6.46
CA HIS A 366 11.98 6.61 6.30
C HIS A 366 12.42 7.99 5.77
N ILE A 367 13.62 8.47 6.13
CA ILE A 367 14.21 9.68 5.53
C ILE A 367 14.52 9.45 4.04
N ILE A 368 15.12 8.32 3.68
CA ILE A 368 15.46 7.99 2.29
C ILE A 368 14.19 7.89 1.44
N THR A 369 13.29 6.96 1.75
CA THR A 369 12.08 6.73 0.94
C THR A 369 11.07 7.89 1.04
N GLY A 370 11.05 8.61 2.17
CA GLY A 370 10.19 9.76 2.39
C GLY A 370 10.61 11.03 1.64
N THR A 371 11.92 11.22 1.39
CA THR A 371 12.41 12.36 0.59
C THR A 371 12.33 12.11 -0.90
N THR A 372 12.62 10.89 -1.37
CA THR A 372 12.63 10.58 -2.81
C THR A 372 11.31 10.02 -3.35
N GLY A 373 10.44 9.43 -2.53
CA GLY A 373 9.30 8.62 -2.99
C GLY A 373 8.21 9.34 -3.81
N GLN A 374 8.27 10.67 -3.90
CA GLN A 374 7.38 11.50 -4.73
C GLN A 374 8.09 12.14 -5.93
N PHE A 375 9.38 11.87 -6.15
CA PHE A 375 10.09 12.26 -7.36
C PHE A 375 9.57 11.46 -8.56
N SER A 376 9.56 12.08 -9.75
CA SER A 376 9.01 11.53 -10.99
C SER A 376 9.72 12.00 -12.26
N SER A 377 10.74 12.85 -12.17
CA SER A 377 11.52 13.33 -13.30
C SER A 377 12.79 12.48 -13.52
N SER A 378 13.27 12.43 -14.76
CA SER A 378 14.55 11.77 -15.09
C SER A 378 15.75 12.47 -14.44
N GLU A 379 15.64 13.77 -14.17
CA GLU A 379 16.67 14.57 -13.51
C GLU A 379 16.74 14.23 -12.01
N GLU A 380 15.59 14.10 -11.35
CA GLU A 380 15.50 13.63 -9.96
C GLU A 380 16.04 12.20 -9.82
N LEU A 381 15.70 11.30 -10.75
CA LEU A 381 16.25 9.94 -10.79
C LEU A 381 17.78 9.96 -10.93
N THR A 382 18.32 10.81 -11.80
CA THR A 382 19.77 10.94 -12.03
C THR A 382 20.48 11.52 -10.79
N ASP A 383 19.89 12.49 -10.10
CA ASP A 383 20.43 13.07 -8.87
C ASP A 383 20.41 12.09 -7.68
N VAL A 384 19.34 11.28 -7.55
CA VAL A 384 19.28 10.20 -6.55
C VAL A 384 20.31 9.10 -6.84
N GLN A 385 20.46 8.69 -8.11
CA GLN A 385 21.50 7.74 -8.53
C GLN A 385 22.91 8.29 -8.24
N SER A 386 23.17 9.54 -8.62
CA SER A 386 24.47 10.20 -8.42
C SER A 386 24.82 10.35 -6.94
N PHE A 387 23.82 10.63 -6.08
CA PHE A 387 24.04 10.65 -4.64
C PHE A 387 24.31 9.25 -4.07
N PHE A 388 23.54 8.22 -4.42
CA PHE A 388 23.80 6.87 -3.88
C PHE A 388 25.14 6.28 -4.36
N GLU A 389 25.60 6.63 -5.56
CA GLU A 389 26.95 6.28 -6.02
C GLU A 389 28.05 7.04 -5.27
N SER A 390 27.80 8.28 -4.79
CA SER A 390 28.77 9.02 -3.97
C SER A 390 28.90 8.49 -2.53
N ILE A 391 27.90 7.74 -2.05
CA ILE A 391 27.89 7.02 -0.75
C ILE A 391 27.83 5.50 -0.94
N LYS A 392 28.47 4.96 -1.99
CA LYS A 392 28.35 3.56 -2.45
C LYS A 392 28.55 2.51 -1.34
N GLU A 393 29.52 2.72 -0.45
CA GLU A 393 29.83 1.80 0.65
C GLU A 393 28.69 1.70 1.67
N GLN A 394 27.99 2.81 1.95
CA GLN A 394 26.83 2.84 2.83
C GLN A 394 25.54 2.43 2.10
N ALA A 395 25.38 2.85 0.84
CA ALA A 395 24.18 2.59 0.03
C ALA A 395 24.02 1.10 -0.32
N SER A 396 25.12 0.41 -0.65
CA SER A 396 25.11 -1.04 -0.93
C SER A 396 24.74 -1.90 0.29
N GLN A 397 24.77 -1.33 1.51
CA GLN A 397 24.30 -1.98 2.75
C GLN A 397 22.83 -1.65 3.08
N LEU A 398 22.11 -0.97 2.18
CA LEU A 398 20.75 -0.47 2.41
C LEU A 398 19.81 -0.82 1.24
N ARG A 399 18.97 -1.86 1.41
CA ARG A 399 17.80 -2.15 0.55
C ARG A 399 16.94 -0.90 0.38
N ALA A 400 16.84 -0.05 1.41
CA ALA A 400 16.16 1.24 1.35
C ALA A 400 16.59 2.15 0.17
N THR A 401 17.85 2.06 -0.31
CA THR A 401 18.31 2.86 -1.45
C THR A 401 17.82 2.30 -2.78
N GLN A 402 17.84 0.97 -2.98
CA GLN A 402 17.25 0.36 -4.17
C GLN A 402 15.72 0.51 -4.18
N VAL A 403 15.05 0.41 -3.03
CA VAL A 403 13.61 0.71 -2.91
C VAL A 403 13.30 2.16 -3.29
N ALA A 404 14.16 3.12 -2.94
CA ALA A 404 14.04 4.49 -3.42
C ALA A 404 14.23 4.59 -4.94
N LEU A 405 15.28 4.00 -5.50
CA LEU A 405 15.54 4.00 -6.94
C LEU A 405 14.41 3.37 -7.76
N ASP A 406 13.93 2.21 -7.34
CA ASP A 406 12.83 1.49 -8.00
C ASP A 406 11.53 2.32 -7.96
N ASN A 407 11.23 2.99 -6.83
CA ASN A 407 10.05 3.85 -6.73
C ASN A 407 10.15 5.09 -7.61
N VAL A 408 11.29 5.81 -7.62
CA VAL A 408 11.46 6.98 -8.51
C VAL A 408 11.41 6.54 -9.98
N GLN A 409 12.04 5.42 -10.32
CA GLN A 409 11.99 4.86 -11.67
C GLN A 409 10.57 4.43 -12.07
N LYS A 410 9.78 3.85 -11.16
CA LYS A 410 8.35 3.52 -11.34
C LYS A 410 7.54 4.80 -11.60
N ASN A 411 7.73 5.84 -10.80
CA ASN A 411 7.07 7.13 -10.96
C ASN A 411 7.41 7.78 -12.31
N VAL A 412 8.68 7.77 -12.72
CA VAL A 412 9.12 8.25 -14.06
C VAL A 412 8.39 7.52 -15.18
N ARG A 413 8.31 6.18 -15.13
CA ARG A 413 7.57 5.37 -16.13
C ARG A 413 6.07 5.67 -16.12
N TRP A 414 5.47 5.82 -14.94
CA TRP A 414 4.06 6.23 -14.81
C TRP A 414 3.84 7.59 -15.45
N SER A 415 4.69 8.59 -15.18
CA SER A 415 4.55 9.94 -15.73
C SER A 415 4.68 9.95 -17.26
N GLN A 416 5.65 9.22 -17.81
CA GLN A 416 5.84 9.08 -19.25
C GLN A 416 4.65 8.42 -19.96
N ARG A 417 3.95 7.49 -19.30
CA ARG A 417 2.80 6.77 -19.86
C ARG A 417 1.47 7.51 -19.70
N ASN A 418 1.24 8.11 -18.53
CA ASN A 418 -0.11 8.43 -18.05
C ASN A 418 -0.43 9.94 -17.97
N LEU A 419 0.55 10.85 -18.01
CA LEU A 419 0.29 12.30 -17.89
C LEU A 419 -0.59 12.84 -19.01
N GLU A 420 -0.31 12.50 -20.27
CA GLU A 420 -1.07 13.04 -21.40
C GLU A 420 -2.46 12.40 -21.55
N PRO A 421 -2.65 11.07 -21.40
CA PRO A 421 -3.99 10.49 -21.27
C PRO A 421 -4.82 11.11 -20.14
N LEU A 422 -4.20 11.42 -18.99
CA LEU A 422 -4.87 12.13 -17.88
C LEU A 422 -5.22 13.59 -18.26
N ARG A 423 -4.36 14.30 -18.98
CA ARG A 423 -4.62 15.67 -19.48
C ARG A 423 -5.79 15.69 -20.47
N ILE A 424 -5.86 14.73 -21.38
CA ILE A 424 -6.96 14.56 -22.34
C ILE A 424 -8.26 14.29 -21.57
N TRP A 425 -8.27 13.27 -20.71
CA TRP A 425 -9.46 12.87 -19.95
C TRP A 425 -10.00 14.00 -19.05
N LEU A 426 -9.13 14.71 -18.32
CA LEU A 426 -9.54 15.88 -17.51
C LEU A 426 -10.09 17.05 -18.33
N ASN A 427 -9.71 17.18 -19.60
CA ASN A 427 -10.29 18.17 -20.51
C ASN A 427 -11.61 17.70 -21.15
N GLU A 428 -11.92 16.40 -21.10
CA GLU A 428 -13.23 15.87 -21.46
C GLU A 428 -14.23 16.03 -20.31
N GLN A 429 -13.80 15.86 -19.05
CA GLN A 429 -14.62 16.12 -17.85
C GLN A 429 -15.00 17.60 -17.64
N LYS A 430 -14.52 18.53 -18.48
CA LYS A 430 -14.87 19.96 -18.46
C LYS A 430 -16.06 20.33 -19.37
N LYS A 431 -16.60 19.38 -20.13
CA LYS A 431 -17.66 19.59 -21.14
C LYS A 431 -19.04 19.22 -20.62
#